data_AF-A0A966USN9-F1
#
_entry.id   AF-A0A966USN9-F1
#
_cell.length_a   1.000
_cell.length_b   1.000
_cell.length_c   1.000
_cell.angle_alpha   90.00
_cell.angle_beta   90.00
_cell.angle_gamma   90.00
#
_symmetry.space_group_name_H-M   'P 1'
#
loop_
_entity.id
_entity.type
_entity.pdbx_description
1 polymer ?
#
loop_
_entity_poly.entity_id
_entity_poly.type
_entity_poly.pdbx_seq_one_letter_code
_entity_poly.pdbx_strand_id
1 'polypeptide(L)' 'MTRGQFIAYKRELCGYKKIEFSKLLGVGDDTLRSWERDRFKPAGINLRNLVKYLKLSNDDIKTYFEYEYVPTI' A
#
# COMPACT_ATOMS: atom_id res chain seq x y z
N MET A 1 3.41 -13.42 5.40
CA MET A 1 2.36 -12.41 5.62
C MET A 1 1.66 -12.15 4.29
N THR A 2 0.38 -11.82 4.30
CA THR A 2 -0.39 -11.47 3.08
C THR A 2 -0.09 -10.04 2.61
N ARG A 3 -0.57 -9.65 1.42
CA ARG A 3 -0.43 -8.27 0.92
C ARG A 3 -1.07 -7.26 1.86
N GLY A 4 -2.26 -7.57 2.36
CA GLY A 4 -2.98 -6.72 3.31
C GLY A 4 -2.23 -6.56 4.63
N GLN A 5 -1.74 -7.66 5.19
CA GLN A 5 -0.89 -7.64 6.39
C GLN A 5 0.39 -6.82 6.17
N PHE A 6 1.00 -6.93 4.98
CA PHE A 6 2.19 -6.16 4.62
C PHE A 6 1.94 -4.65 4.54
N ILE A 7 0.83 -4.24 3.91
CA ILE A 7 0.42 -2.83 3.88
C ILE A 7 0.23 -2.29 5.31
N ALA A 8 -0.47 -3.04 6.16
CA ALA A 8 -0.71 -2.64 7.55
C ALA A 8 0.60 -2.52 8.34
N TYR A 9 1.48 -3.52 8.22
CA TYR A 9 2.79 -3.53 8.86
C TYR A 9 3.66 -2.34 8.44
N LYS A 10 3.81 -2.09 7.14
CA LYS A 10 4.59 -0.95 6.64
C LYS A 10 3.99 0.40 7.06
N ARG A 11 2.65 0.53 7.03
CA ARG A 11 1.97 1.73 7.51
C ARG A 11 2.33 2.02 8.98
N GLU A 12 2.29 0.99 9.81
CA GLU A 12 2.62 1.10 11.24
C GLU A 12 4.09 1.38 11.49
N LEU A 13 5.00 0.74 10.75
CA LEU A 13 6.43 1.06 10.77
C LEU A 13 6.73 2.52 10.40
N CYS A 14 5.96 3.09 9.48
CA CYS A 14 6.07 4.50 9.11
C CYS A 14 5.35 5.44 10.09
N GLY A 15 4.73 4.91 11.15
CA GLY A 15 4.07 5.70 12.19
C GLY A 15 2.70 6.27 11.80
N TYR A 16 2.11 5.82 10.69
CA TYR A 16 0.83 6.37 10.24
C TYR A 16 -0.35 5.68 10.91
N LYS A 17 -1.28 6.46 11.47
CA LYS A 17 -2.60 5.93 11.83
C LYS A 17 -3.41 5.67 10.56
N LYS A 18 -4.34 4.72 10.63
CA LYS A 18 -5.18 4.33 9.48
C LYS A 18 -5.89 5.52 8.82
N ILE A 19 -6.53 6.39 9.60
CA ILE A 19 -7.27 7.56 9.11
C ILE A 19 -6.37 8.67 8.53
N GLU A 20 -5.13 8.77 9.03
CA GLU A 20 -4.16 9.72 8.47
C GLU A 20 -3.63 9.20 7.15
N PHE A 21 -3.37 7.89 7.09
CA PHE A 21 -2.84 7.24 5.91
C PHE A 21 -3.84 7.19 4.76
N SER A 22 -5.11 6.90 5.02
CA SER A 22 -6.17 6.93 4.00
C SER A 22 -6.28 8.32 3.34
N LYS A 23 -6.24 9.38 4.15
CA LYS A 23 -6.20 10.77 3.67
C LYS A 23 -4.96 11.07 2.83
N LEU A 24 -3.77 10.63 3.28
CA LEU A 24 -2.51 10.76 2.52
C LEU A 24 -2.57 10.05 1.17
N LEU A 25 -3.22 8.89 1.12
CA LEU A 25 -3.41 8.12 -0.10
C LEU A 25 -4.50 8.68 -1.02
N GLY A 26 -5.36 9.57 -0.52
CA GLY A 26 -6.52 10.10 -1.24
C GLY A 26 -7.67 9.10 -1.38
N VAL A 27 -7.81 8.15 -0.45
CA VAL A 27 -8.85 7.11 -0.48
C VAL A 27 -9.68 7.10 0.80
N GLY A 28 -10.87 6.49 0.76
CA GLY A 28 -11.69 6.29 1.94
C GLY A 28 -11.10 5.30 2.95
N ASP A 29 -11.47 5.44 4.22
CA ASP A 29 -11.03 4.54 5.30
C ASP A 29 -11.40 3.08 5.02
N ASP A 30 -12.60 2.84 4.48
CA ASP A 30 -13.07 1.51 4.12
C ASP A 30 -12.28 0.90 2.94
N THR A 31 -11.80 1.73 2.03
CA THR A 31 -10.92 1.29 0.93
C THR A 31 -9.60 0.78 1.50
N LEU A 32 -8.92 1.58 2.34
CA LEU A 32 -7.67 1.16 2.98
C LEU A 32 -7.87 -0.08 3.87
N ARG A 33 -8.95 -0.11 4.65
CA ARG A 33 -9.33 -1.27 5.48
C ARG A 33 -9.56 -2.53 4.66
N SER A 34 -10.13 -2.40 3.45
CA SER A 34 -10.34 -3.53 2.55
C SER A 34 -9.04 -4.02 1.94
N TRP A 35 -8.10 -3.13 1.63
CA TRP A 35 -6.77 -3.52 1.16
C TRP A 35 -5.97 -4.24 2.23
N GLU A 36 -5.96 -3.72 3.47
CA GLU A 36 -5.27 -4.34 4.61
C GLU A 36 -5.84 -5.70 5.02
N ARG A 37 -7.04 -6.04 4.55
CA ARG A 37 -7.71 -7.34 4.79
C ARG A 37 -7.75 -8.22 3.56
N ASP A 38 -6.96 -7.90 2.54
CA ASP A 38 -6.87 -8.64 1.28
C ASP A 38 -8.20 -8.77 0.51
N ARG A 39 -9.23 -7.97 0.85
CA ARG A 39 -10.52 -8.01 0.16
C ARG A 39 -10.43 -7.44 -1.26
N PHE A 40 -9.58 -6.43 -1.45
CA PHE A 40 -9.32 -5.80 -2.75
C PHE A 40 -7.83 -5.48 -2.92
N LYS A 41 -7.40 -5.30 -4.17
CA LYS A 41 -6.03 -4.96 -4.56
C LYS A 41 -5.90 -3.48 -4.94
N PRO A 42 -4.93 -2.73 -4.39
CA PRO A 42 -4.60 -1.41 -4.92
C PRO A 42 -3.91 -1.56 -6.28
N ALA A 43 -4.26 -0.70 -7.22
CA ALA A 43 -3.71 -0.68 -8.58
C ALA A 43 -3.55 0.77 -9.07
N GLY A 44 -2.81 0.95 -10.17
CA GLY A 44 -2.63 2.25 -10.81
C GLY A 44 -2.07 3.30 -9.85
N ILE A 45 -2.76 4.45 -9.74
CA ILE A 45 -2.34 5.55 -8.87
C ILE A 45 -2.25 5.16 -7.38
N ASN A 46 -3.12 4.26 -6.93
CA ASN A 46 -3.14 3.80 -5.54
C ASN A 46 -1.90 2.98 -5.19
N LEU A 47 -1.44 2.12 -6.12
CA LEU A 47 -0.20 1.38 -5.94
C LEU A 47 1.01 2.35 -5.94
N ARG A 48 1.03 3.32 -6.85
CA ARG A 48 2.09 4.35 -6.87
C ARG A 48 2.17 5.13 -5.56
N ASN A 49 1.01 5.52 -5.01
CA ASN A 49 0.95 6.21 -3.73
C ASN A 49 1.46 5.33 -2.59
N LEU A 50 1.10 4.04 -2.56
CA LEU A 50 1.64 3.10 -1.57
C LEU A 50 3.16 2.98 -1.67
N VAL A 51 3.71 2.80 -2.88
CA VAL A 51 5.17 2.72 -3.10
C VAL A 51 5.87 3.97 -2.56
N LYS A 52 5.34 5.16 -2.89
CA LYS A 52 5.88 6.44 -2.45
C LYS A 52 5.85 6.60 -0.93
N TYR A 53 4.68 6.45 -0.30
CA TYR A 53 4.51 6.78 1.12
C TYR A 53 5.00 5.68 2.06
N LEU A 54 5.00 4.41 1.64
CA LEU A 54 5.51 3.29 2.44
C LEU A 54 6.97 2.96 2.13
N LYS A 55 7.61 3.70 1.20
CA LYS A 55 9.00 3.48 0.77
C LYS A 55 9.25 2.02 0.36
N LEU A 56 8.35 1.46 -0.45
CA LEU A 56 8.43 0.05 -0.85
C LEU A 56 9.61 -0.16 -1.81
N SER A 57 10.38 -1.23 -1.58
CA SER A 57 11.43 -1.66 -2.50
C SER A 57 10.86 -2.43 -3.69
N ASN A 58 11.67 -2.67 -4.72
CA ASN A 58 11.28 -3.54 -5.82
C ASN A 58 10.96 -4.97 -5.35
N ASP A 59 11.67 -5.48 -4.35
CA ASP A 59 11.42 -6.79 -3.76
C ASP A 59 10.08 -6.82 -3.01
N ASP A 60 9.76 -5.76 -2.26
CA ASP A 60 8.45 -5.61 -1.61
C ASP A 60 7.33 -5.66 -2.67
N ILE A 61 7.50 -4.94 -3.79
CA ILE A 61 6.48 -4.85 -4.84
C ILE A 61 6.32 -6.18 -5.57
N LYS A 62 7.42 -6.83 -5.94
CA LYS A 62 7.43 -8.14 -6.59
C LYS A 62 6.78 -9.20 -5.69
N THR A 63 7.12 -9.20 -4.40
CA THR A 63 6.64 -10.21 -3.44
C THR A 63 5.17 -10.06 -3.11
N TYR A 64 4.71 -8.83 -2.85
CA TYR A 64 3.36 -8.61 -2.29
C TYR A 64 2.32 -8.12 -3.29
N PHE A 65 2.72 -7.59 -4.44
CA PHE A 65 1.79 -7.05 -5.42
C PHE A 65 1.86 -7.72 -6.79
N GLU A 66 2.80 -8.65 -7.00
CA GLU A 66 2.97 -9.42 -8.23
C GLU A 66 3.07 -8.52 -9.48
N TYR A 67 3.69 -7.34 -9.33
CA TYR A 67 3.96 -6.41 -10.43
C TYR A 67 5.48 -6.29 -10.63
N GLU A 68 5.90 -6.13 -11.89
CA GLU A 68 7.18 -5.49 -12.18
C GLU A 68 6.98 -3.97 -12.05
N TYR A 69 7.50 -3.39 -10.97
CA TYR A 69 7.46 -1.94 -10.81
C TYR A 69 8.55 -1.29 -11.66
N VAL A 70 8.13 -0.63 -12.73
CA VAL A 70 8.99 0.24 -13.51
C VAL A 70 8.67 1.68 -13.10
N PRO A 71 9.55 2.38 -12.35
CA PRO A 71 9.33 3.80 -12.09
C PRO A 71 9.30 4.52 -13.43
N THR A 72 8.14 5.05 -13.81
CA THR A 72 8.02 5.84 -15.03
C THR A 72 8.71 7.18 -14.77
N ILE A 73 9.67 7.50 -15.65
CA ILE A 73 10.54 8.69 -15.65
C ILE A 73 9.70 9.97 -15.65
#